data_AF-R6X716-F1
#
_entry.id   AF-R6X716-F1
#
_cell.length_a   1.000
_cell.length_b   1.000
_cell.length_c   1.000
_cell.angle_alpha   90.00
_cell.angle_beta   90.00
_cell.angle_gamma   90.00
#
_symmetry.space_group_name_H-M   'P 1'
#
loop_
_entity.id
_entity.type
_entity.pdbx_description
1 polymer ?
#
loop_
_entity_poly.entity_id
_entity_poly.type
_entity_poly.pdbx_seq_one_letter_code
_entity_poly.pdbx_strand_id
1 'polypeptide(L)'
;MMFSNDKNVETIGQLVEVLKHYIGLQTEYVKLDVVDKVVRLLTAITMTVVLVGLLVIALIYLSFALAYGLGEWVGNACGFSIVAGLYLFILVIFVIFRHQWIERPLVRFLASILMQ
;
A
#
# COMPACT_ATOMS: atom_id res chain seq x y z
N MET A 1 -52.84 7.07 -37.24
CA MET A 1 -51.40 6.79 -37.05
C MET A 1 -50.97 6.88 -35.57
N MET A 2 -51.80 6.39 -34.64
CA MET A 2 -51.66 6.70 -33.20
C MET A 2 -51.49 5.43 -32.34
N PHE A 3 -50.49 4.58 -32.64
CA PHE A 3 -50.35 3.30 -31.94
C PHE A 3 -48.92 2.82 -31.62
N SER A 4 -47.86 3.60 -31.88
CA SER A 4 -46.49 3.16 -31.58
C SER A 4 -45.81 3.88 -30.41
N ASN A 5 -46.29 5.06 -30.00
CA ASN A 5 -45.57 5.86 -29.00
C ASN A 5 -45.84 5.37 -27.57
N ASP A 6 -47.10 5.08 -27.23
CA ASP A 6 -47.51 4.78 -25.84
C ASP A 6 -46.90 3.48 -25.28
N LYS A 7 -46.79 2.43 -26.12
CA LYS A 7 -46.16 1.16 -25.72
C LYS A 7 -44.66 1.29 -25.46
N ASN A 8 -43.99 2.23 -26.13
CA ASN A 8 -42.57 2.47 -25.94
C ASN A 8 -42.31 3.20 -24.61
N VAL A 9 -43.16 4.15 -24.24
CA VAL A 9 -43.02 4.87 -22.95
C VAL A 9 -43.27 3.95 -21.76
N GLU A 10 -44.23 3.02 -21.88
CA GLU A 10 -44.53 2.03 -20.84
C GLU A 10 -43.40 0.99 -20.72
N THR A 11 -42.83 0.54 -21.84
CA THR A 11 -41.65 -0.33 -21.86
C THR A 11 -40.41 0.37 -21.27
N ILE A 12 -40.20 1.66 -21.59
CA ILE A 12 -39.11 2.46 -21.00
C ILE A 12 -39.33 2.64 -19.49
N GLY A 13 -40.59 2.83 -19.04
CA GLY A 13 -40.94 2.89 -17.62
C GLY A 13 -40.60 1.61 -16.86
N GLN A 14 -40.96 0.45 -17.42
CA GLN A 14 -40.61 -0.85 -16.84
C GLN A 14 -39.10 -1.11 -16.83
N LEU A 15 -38.38 -0.70 -17.89
CA LEU A 15 -36.91 -0.82 -17.94
C LEU A 15 -36.22 0.06 -16.88
N VAL A 16 -36.72 1.27 -16.65
CA VAL A 16 -36.21 2.18 -15.60
C VAL A 16 -36.48 1.63 -14.19
N GLU A 17 -37.62 0.97 -13.99
CA GLU A 17 -37.98 0.35 -12.71
C GLU A 17 -37.12 -0.90 -12.41
N VAL A 18 -36.90 -1.75 -13.42
CA VAL A 18 -36.00 -2.90 -13.31
C VAL A 18 -34.55 -2.44 -13.10
N LEU A 19 -34.09 -1.38 -13.79
CA LEU A 19 -32.78 -0.77 -13.57
C LEU A 19 -32.64 -0.21 -12.15
N LYS A 20 -33.65 0.47 -11.62
CA LYS A 20 -33.66 0.96 -10.23
C LYS A 20 -33.54 -0.18 -9.22
N HIS A 21 -34.27 -1.27 -9.44
CA HIS A 21 -34.21 -2.44 -8.57
C HIS A 21 -32.84 -3.15 -8.66
N TYR A 22 -32.24 -3.20 -9.86
CA TYR A 22 -30.91 -3.77 -10.07
C TYR A 22 -29.80 -2.95 -9.42
N ILE A 23 -29.85 -1.61 -9.53
CA ILE A 23 -28.94 -0.68 -8.87
C ILE A 23 -29.10 -0.75 -7.35
N GLY A 24 -30.33 -0.92 -6.86
CA GLY A 24 -30.63 -1.09 -5.43
C GLY A 24 -29.86 -2.25 -4.80
N LEU A 25 -29.91 -3.45 -5.41
CA LEU A 25 -29.13 -4.60 -4.92
C LEU A 25 -27.62 -4.42 -5.13
N GLN A 26 -27.20 -3.84 -6.25
CA GLN A 26 -25.80 -3.63 -6.57
C GLN A 26 -25.10 -2.71 -5.55
N THR A 27 -25.81 -1.75 -4.96
CA THR A 27 -25.24 -0.87 -3.91
C THR A 27 -24.86 -1.60 -2.63
N GLU A 28 -25.57 -2.66 -2.23
CA GLU A 28 -25.26 -3.40 -1.01
C GLU A 28 -24.04 -4.30 -1.21
N TYR A 29 -23.96 -4.98 -2.35
CA TYR A 29 -22.78 -5.76 -2.74
C TYR A 29 -21.54 -4.88 -2.92
N VAL A 30 -21.67 -3.71 -3.53
CA VAL A 30 -20.56 -2.75 -3.66
C VAL A 30 -20.13 -2.21 -2.30
N LYS A 31 -21.04 -1.96 -1.36
CA LYS A 31 -20.68 -1.57 0.01
C LYS A 31 -19.87 -2.66 0.72
N LEU A 32 -20.29 -3.93 0.62
CA LEU A 32 -19.54 -5.03 1.23
C LEU A 32 -18.16 -5.23 0.57
N ASP A 33 -18.09 -5.15 -0.76
CA ASP A 33 -16.83 -5.30 -1.51
C ASP A 33 -15.82 -4.19 -1.18
N VAL A 34 -16.31 -2.95 -1.05
CA VAL A 34 -15.49 -1.81 -0.60
C VAL A 34 -14.99 -2.04 0.83
N VAL A 35 -15.85 -2.55 1.73
CA VAL A 35 -15.43 -2.86 3.11
C VAL A 35 -14.37 -3.96 3.13
N ASP A 36 -14.51 -5.05 2.37
CA ASP A 36 -13.48 -6.11 2.28
C ASP A 36 -12.15 -5.56 1.77
N LYS A 37 -12.17 -4.78 0.68
CA LYS A 37 -10.96 -4.12 0.13
C LYS A 37 -10.30 -3.21 1.17
N VAL A 38 -11.07 -2.41 1.91
CA VAL A 38 -10.54 -1.52 2.96
C VAL A 38 -9.94 -2.34 4.10
N VAL A 39 -10.62 -3.38 4.59
CA VAL A 39 -10.11 -4.24 5.66
C VAL A 39 -8.82 -4.94 5.23
N ARG A 40 -8.75 -5.44 3.99
CA ARG A 40 -7.55 -6.08 3.44
C ARG A 40 -6.40 -5.08 3.33
N LEU A 41 -6.66 -3.87 2.85
CA LEU A 41 -5.67 -2.79 2.78
C LEU A 41 -5.16 -2.43 4.17
N LEU A 42 -6.06 -2.23 5.14
CA LEU A 42 -5.72 -1.94 6.53
C LEU A 42 -4.89 -3.07 7.15
N THR A 43 -5.25 -4.32 6.89
CA THR A 43 -4.50 -5.49 7.37
C THR A 43 -3.10 -5.52 6.79
N ALA A 44 -2.96 -5.29 5.48
CA ALA A 44 -1.67 -5.24 4.81
C ALA A 44 -0.79 -4.09 5.34
N ILE A 45 -1.37 -2.90 5.51
CA ILE A 45 -0.67 -1.75 6.10
C ILE A 45 -0.23 -2.08 7.53
N THR A 46 -1.12 -2.60 8.37
CA THR A 46 -0.82 -2.96 9.76
C THR A 46 0.32 -3.99 9.82
N MET A 47 0.24 -5.06 9.02
CA MET A 47 1.27 -6.09 8.97
C MET A 47 2.62 -5.52 8.51
N THR A 48 2.60 -4.64 7.51
CA THR A 48 3.81 -3.95 7.03
C THR A 48 4.41 -3.06 8.12
N VAL A 49 3.59 -2.27 8.81
CA VAL A 49 4.02 -1.39 9.89
C VAL A 49 4.64 -2.18 11.04
N VAL A 50 4.02 -3.30 11.45
CA VAL A 50 4.54 -4.17 12.50
C VAL A 50 5.89 -4.76 12.09
N LEU A 51 6.00 -5.29 10.87
CA LEU A 51 7.23 -5.92 10.39
C LEU A 51 8.37 -4.91 10.21
N VAL A 52 8.09 -3.76 9.61
CA VAL A 52 9.07 -2.66 9.47
C VAL A 52 9.46 -2.11 10.84
N GLY A 53 8.51 -1.95 11.76
CA GLY A 53 8.78 -1.53 13.13
C GLY A 53 9.73 -2.48 13.86
N LEU A 54 9.48 -3.79 13.76
CA LEU A 54 10.36 -4.81 14.34
C LEU A 54 11.76 -4.75 13.73
N LEU A 55 11.86 -4.63 12.40
CA LEU A 55 13.14 -4.51 11.69
C LEU A 55 13.91 -3.27 12.12
N VAL A 56 13.26 -2.12 12.27
CA VAL A 56 13.89 -0.88 12.72
C VAL A 56 14.46 -1.05 14.12
N ILE A 57 13.69 -1.62 15.06
CA ILE A 57 14.16 -1.88 16.43
C ILE A 57 15.37 -2.83 16.40
N ALA A 58 15.29 -3.93 15.64
CA ALA A 58 16.39 -4.88 15.51
C ALA A 58 17.66 -4.21 14.93
N LEU A 59 17.52 -3.39 13.89
CA LEU A 59 18.63 -2.65 13.30
C LEU A 59 19.26 -1.66 14.27
N ILE A 60 18.48 -0.98 15.09
CA ILE A 60 19.01 -0.08 16.13
C ILE A 60 19.88 -0.87 17.11
N TYR A 61 19.38 -1.97 17.67
CA TYR A 61 20.16 -2.79 18.60
C TYR A 61 21.41 -3.39 17.95
N LEU A 62 21.30 -3.83 16.71
CA LEU A 62 22.45 -4.34 15.94
C LEU A 62 23.50 -3.24 15.72
N SER A 63 23.07 -2.01 15.43
CA SER A 63 23.96 -0.84 15.31
C SER A 63 24.72 -0.57 16.60
N PHE A 64 24.01 -0.59 17.73
CA PHE A 64 24.64 -0.42 19.04
C PHE A 64 25.64 -1.54 19.33
N ALA A 65 25.31 -2.79 19.04
CA ALA A 65 26.22 -3.92 19.20
C ALA A 65 27.49 -3.76 18.36
N LEU A 66 27.36 -3.37 17.09
CA LEU A 66 28.50 -3.11 16.21
C LEU A 66 29.35 -1.92 16.70
N ALA A 67 28.71 -0.82 17.10
CA ALA A 67 29.40 0.37 17.58
C ALA A 67 30.16 0.09 18.88
N TYR A 68 29.58 -0.67 19.81
CA TYR A 68 30.25 -1.07 21.06
C TYR A 68 31.39 -2.06 20.80
N GLY A 69 31.17 -3.08 19.97
CA GLY A 69 32.22 -4.06 19.63
C GLY A 69 33.42 -3.42 18.92
N LEU A 70 33.18 -2.48 18.00
CA LEU A 70 34.25 -1.70 17.37
C LEU A 70 34.85 -0.65 18.32
N GLY A 71 34.06 -0.17 19.28
CA GLY A 71 34.46 0.80 20.29
C GLY A 71 35.58 0.29 21.20
N GLU A 72 35.64 -1.02 21.49
CA GLU A 72 36.74 -1.60 22.28
C GLU A 72 38.11 -1.49 21.58
N TRP A 73 38.13 -1.43 20.25
CA TRP A 73 39.37 -1.41 19.46
C TRP A 73 39.80 0.01 19.07
N VAL A 74 38.84 0.88 18.75
CA VAL A 74 39.09 2.20 18.15
C VAL A 74 38.65 3.35 19.09
N GLY A 75 38.00 3.04 20.20
CA GLY A 75 37.32 3.99 21.08
C GLY A 75 35.88 4.24 20.66
N ASN A 76 34.98 4.40 21.64
CA ASN A 76 33.53 4.49 21.41
C ASN A 76 33.15 5.57 20.38
N ALA A 77 33.73 6.77 20.45
CA ALA A 77 33.43 7.86 19.53
C ALA A 77 33.76 7.52 18.07
N CYS A 78 34.88 6.85 17.83
CA CYS A 78 35.28 6.40 16.50
C CYS A 78 34.41 5.23 16.03
N GLY A 79 34.04 4.30 16.93
CA GLY A 79 33.12 3.19 16.63
C GLY A 79 31.77 3.67 16.13
N PHE A 80 31.15 4.64 16.81
CA PHE A 80 29.91 5.27 16.33
C PHE A 80 30.08 6.01 15.00
N SER A 81 31.22 6.69 14.81
CA SER A 81 31.49 7.43 13.57
C SER A 81 31.65 6.52 12.35
N ILE A 82 32.27 5.34 12.52
CA ILE A 82 32.40 4.33 11.47
C ILE A 82 31.04 3.76 11.09
N VAL A 83 30.22 3.38 12.09
CA VAL A 83 28.87 2.86 11.86
C VAL A 83 27.99 3.91 11.18
N ALA A 84 28.08 5.18 11.60
CA ALA A 84 27.37 6.28 10.95
C ALA A 84 27.81 6.50 9.50
N GLY A 85 29.13 6.44 9.23
CA GLY A 85 29.67 6.51 7.86
C GLY A 85 29.17 5.37 6.98
N LEU A 86 29.09 4.15 7.52
CA LEU A 86 28.56 2.98 6.82
C LEU A 86 27.06 3.16 6.50
N TYR A 87 26.27 3.68 7.43
CA TYR A 87 24.86 4.00 7.18
C TYR A 87 24.67 5.09 6.12
N LEU A 88 25.50 6.15 6.14
CA LEU A 88 25.47 7.16 5.09
C LEU A 88 25.85 6.57 3.72
N PHE A 89 26.83 5.67 3.67
CA PHE A 89 27.22 5.00 2.44
C PHE A 89 26.07 4.14 1.87
N ILE A 90 25.40 3.36 2.72
CA ILE A 90 24.20 2.60 2.34
C ILE A 90 23.10 3.54 1.84
N LEU A 91 22.87 4.67 2.53
CA LEU A 91 21.88 5.67 2.13
C LEU A 91 22.19 6.22 0.73
N VAL A 92 23.45 6.59 0.45
CA VAL A 92 23.87 7.08 -0.86
C VAL A 92 23.61 6.04 -1.96
N ILE A 93 23.97 4.77 -1.71
CA ILE A 93 23.65 3.68 -2.64
C ILE A 93 22.13 3.59 -2.86
N PHE A 94 21.35 3.62 -1.78
CA PHE A 94 19.89 3.54 -1.87
C PHE A 94 19.28 4.69 -2.69
N VAL A 95 19.81 5.90 -2.55
CA VAL A 95 19.38 7.09 -3.31
C VAL A 95 19.75 6.96 -4.79
N ILE A 96 20.93 6.43 -5.13
CA ILE A 96 21.34 6.20 -6.52
C ILE A 96 20.44 5.13 -7.18
N PHE A 97 20.16 4.04 -6.47
CA PHE A 97 19.32 2.95 -6.96
C PHE A 97 17.81 3.17 -6.76
N ARG A 98 17.39 4.36 -6.29
CA ARG A 98 15.99 4.69 -5.93
C ARG A 98 14.98 4.31 -7.01
N HIS A 99 15.36 4.50 -8.27
CA HIS A 99 14.49 4.31 -9.42
C HIS A 99 14.19 2.83 -9.71
N GLN A 100 15.12 1.92 -9.37
CA GLN A 100 14.95 0.47 -9.54
C GLN A 100 14.24 -0.16 -8.33
N TRP A 101 14.54 0.30 -7.12
CA TRP A 101 14.10 -0.34 -5.88
C TRP A 101 12.75 0.19 -5.36
N ILE A 102 12.41 1.45 -5.60
CA ILE A 102 11.18 2.06 -5.05
C ILE A 102 10.12 2.19 -6.13
N GLU A 103 10.44 2.80 -7.28
CA GLU A 103 9.41 3.09 -8.29
C GLU A 103 8.82 1.83 -8.92
N ARG A 104 9.63 0.83 -9.24
CA ARG A 104 9.12 -0.40 -9.88
C ARG A 104 8.15 -1.20 -9.01
N PRO A 105 8.44 -1.50 -7.73
CA PRO A 105 7.47 -2.20 -6.88
C PRO A 105 6.28 -1.32 -6.50
N LEU A 106 6.47 -0.01 -6.33
CA LEU A 106 5.37 0.90 -5.97
C LEU A 106 4.38 1.08 -7.14
N VAL A 107 4.86 1.20 -8.38
CA VAL A 107 4.00 1.23 -9.57
C VAL A 107 3.27 -0.10 -9.76
N ARG A 108 3.92 -1.24 -9.51
CA ARG A 108 3.26 -2.56 -9.57
C ARG A 108 2.21 -2.73 -8.47
N PHE A 109 2.46 -2.25 -7.26
CA PHE A 109 1.51 -2.29 -6.15
C PHE A 109 0.29 -1.39 -6.43
N LEU A 110 0.52 -0.15 -6.89
CA LEU A 110 -0.57 0.74 -7.29
C LEU A 110 -1.37 0.19 -8.48
N ALA A 111 -0.71 -0.36 -9.49
CA ALA A 111 -1.38 -0.98 -10.63
C ALA A 111 -2.20 -2.21 -10.20
N SER A 112 -1.69 -3.01 -9.25
CA SER A 112 -2.40 -4.15 -8.67
C SER A 112 -3.66 -3.75 -7.90
N ILE A 113 -3.66 -2.60 -7.22
CA ILE A 113 -4.85 -2.11 -6.50
C ILE A 113 -5.87 -1.48 -7.45
N LEU A 114 -5.42 -0.80 -8.51
CA LEU A 114 -6.30 -0.08 -9.43
C LEU A 114 -6.92 -0.98 -10.53
N MET A 115 -6.18 -1.98 -11.01
CA MET A 115 -6.67 -2.91 -12.06
C MET A 115 -7.50 -4.09 -11.49
N GLN A 116 -7.75 -4.14 -10.18
CA GLN A 116 -8.50 -5.20 -9.50
C GLN A 116 -9.68 -4.61 -8.71
#